data_AF-A0A9D1LRR3-F1
#
_entry.id   AF-A0A9D1LRR3-F1
#
_cell.length_a   1.000
_cell.length_b   1.000
_cell.length_c   1.000
_cell.angle_alpha   90.00
_cell.angle_beta   90.00
_cell.angle_gamma   90.00
#
_symmetry.space_group_name_H-M   'P 1'
#
loop_
_entity.id
_entity.type
_entity.pdbx_description
1 polymer ?
#
loop_
_entity_poly.entity_id
_entity_poly.type
_entity_poly.pdbx_seq_one_letter_code
_entity_poly.pdbx_strand_id
1 'polypeptide(L)'
;MQRNVSARDMSLSLGQNSGYINQIENRKALPSLQGLFYICEYFGITPEQFFDEGNSCPVQLAAVVDDMKKLDDDSLAHIAAIVRKIISKN
;
A
#
# COMPACT_ATOMS: atom_id res chain seq x y z
N MET A 1 -6.16 -4.68 -3.63
CA MET A 1 -5.30 -5.87 -3.65
C MET A 1 -6.14 -7.07 -4.04
N GLN A 2 -6.12 -7.50 -5.31
CA GLN A 2 -6.85 -8.70 -5.71
C GLN A 2 -5.92 -9.64 -6.45
N ARG A 3 -5.65 -10.77 -5.83
CA ARG A 3 -5.22 -11.99 -6.51
C ARG A 3 -6.44 -12.90 -6.57
N ASN A 4 -6.60 -13.64 -7.66
CA ASN A 4 -7.74 -14.53 -7.89
C ASN A 4 -7.58 -15.84 -7.08
N VAL A 5 -7.44 -15.72 -5.76
CA VAL A 5 -7.22 -16.84 -4.81
C VAL A 5 -8.14 -16.68 -3.61
N SER A 6 -8.51 -17.79 -2.97
CA SER A 6 -9.35 -17.74 -1.79
C SER A 6 -8.57 -17.27 -0.55
N ALA A 7 -9.25 -16.65 0.43
CA ALA A 7 -8.66 -16.31 1.72
C ALA A 7 -8.05 -17.53 2.44
N ARG A 8 -8.62 -18.72 2.21
CA ARG A 8 -8.08 -19.99 2.70
C ARG A 8 -6.73 -20.30 2.06
N ASP A 9 -6.63 -20.26 0.74
CA ASP A 9 -5.39 -20.59 0.02
C ASP A 9 -4.28 -19.59 0.34
N MET A 10 -4.65 -18.31 0.48
CA MET A 10 -3.72 -17.28 0.94
C MET A 10 -3.23 -17.59 2.36
N SER A 11 -4.12 -17.94 3.28
CA SER A 11 -3.72 -18.28 4.66
C SER A 11 -2.72 -19.44 4.69
N LEU A 12 -2.96 -20.50 3.91
CA LEU A 12 -2.06 -21.64 3.82
C LEU A 12 -0.72 -21.27 3.16
N SER A 13 -0.74 -20.43 2.12
CA SER A 13 0.47 -19.94 1.45
C SER A 13 1.36 -19.10 2.38
N LEU A 14 0.76 -18.42 3.36
CA LEU A 14 1.48 -17.69 4.41
C LEU A 14 1.96 -18.57 5.57
N GLY A 15 1.79 -19.90 5.48
CA GLY A 15 2.12 -20.85 6.55
C GLY A 15 1.21 -20.74 7.77
N GLN A 16 0.03 -20.13 7.62
CA GLN A 16 -0.94 -19.93 8.70
C GLN A 16 -2.09 -20.92 8.61
N ASN A 17 -2.89 -21.03 9.67
CA ASN A 17 -4.11 -21.83 9.64
C ASN A 17 -5.11 -21.30 8.60
N SER A 18 -5.98 -22.16 8.07
CA SER A 18 -6.91 -21.83 6.98
C SER A 18 -7.87 -20.66 7.24
N GLY A 19 -8.03 -20.25 8.50
CA GLY A 19 -8.90 -19.15 8.91
C GLY A 19 -8.18 -17.82 9.14
N TYR A 20 -6.85 -17.75 8.98
CA TYR A 20 -6.06 -16.57 9.36
C TYR A 20 -6.47 -15.31 8.61
N ILE A 21 -6.45 -15.32 7.28
CA ILE A 21 -6.84 -14.16 6.46
C ILE A 21 -8.32 -13.82 6.66
N ASN A 22 -9.19 -14.83 6.73
CA ASN A 22 -10.62 -14.62 6.96
C ASN A 22 -10.88 -13.89 8.30
N GLN A 23 -10.15 -14.25 9.37
CA GLN A 23 -10.27 -13.56 10.66
C GLN A 23 -9.81 -12.10 10.58
N ILE A 24 -8.78 -11.80 9.79
CA ILE A 24 -8.30 -10.43 9.56
C ILE A 24 -9.32 -9.61 8.75
N GLU A 25 -9.79 -10.15 7.63
CA GLU A 25 -10.77 -9.49 6.76
C GLU A 25 -12.08 -9.17 7.50
N ASN A 26 -12.51 -10.07 8.38
CA ASN A 26 -13.70 -9.90 9.21
C ASN A 26 -13.44 -9.17 10.54
N ARG A 27 -12.26 -8.55 10.70
CA ARG A 27 -11.87 -7.76 11.88
C ARG A 27 -11.97 -8.52 13.21
N LYS A 28 -11.91 -9.84 13.16
CA LYS A 28 -11.91 -10.72 14.34
C LYS A 28 -10.51 -10.84 14.96
N ALA A 29 -9.48 -10.53 14.18
CA ALA A 29 -8.09 -10.46 14.61
C ALA A 29 -7.34 -9.39 13.81
N LEU A 30 -6.22 -8.93 14.36
CA LEU A 30 -5.22 -8.17 13.61
C LEU A 30 -4.02 -9.08 13.32
N PRO A 31 -3.31 -8.89 12.19
CA PRO A 31 -2.03 -9.56 11.99
C PRO A 31 -1.03 -9.11 13.06
N SER A 32 -0.14 -10.01 13.47
CA SER A 32 1.08 -9.58 14.16
C SER A 32 1.93 -8.73 13.20
N LEU A 33 2.90 -7.97 13.72
CA LEU A 33 3.79 -7.18 12.86
C LEU A 33 4.53 -8.06 11.84
N GLN A 34 4.94 -9.26 12.25
CA GLN A 34 5.51 -10.26 11.35
C GLN A 34 4.50 -10.76 10.32
N GLY A 35 3.27 -11.03 10.75
CA GLY A 35 2.18 -11.43 9.86
C GLY A 35 1.83 -10.38 8.82
N LEU A 36 1.94 -9.09 9.17
CA LEU A 36 1.79 -7.98 8.24
C LEU A 36 2.88 -8.02 7.16
N PHE A 37 4.15 -8.21 7.53
CA PHE A 37 5.25 -8.30 6.56
C PHE A 37 5.05 -9.47 5.59
N TYR A 38 4.61 -10.64 6.07
CA TYR A 38 4.30 -11.77 5.18
C TYR A 38 3.16 -11.46 4.20
N ILE A 39 2.13 -10.75 4.65
CA ILE A 39 1.04 -10.29 3.77
C ILE A 39 1.59 -9.31 2.72
N CYS A 40 2.46 -8.39 3.12
CA CYS A 40 3.10 -7.43 2.20
C CYS A 40 3.95 -8.13 1.15
N GLU A 41 4.82 -9.06 1.56
CA GLU A 41 5.65 -9.89 0.67
C GLU A 41 4.80 -10.69 -0.32
N TYR A 42 3.69 -11.29 0.16
CA TYR A 42 2.77 -12.04 -0.69
C TYR A 42 2.18 -11.22 -1.84
N PHE A 43 1.89 -9.94 -1.60
CA PHE A 43 1.40 -9.02 -2.62
C PHE A 43 2.50 -8.26 -3.37
N GLY A 44 3.77 -8.37 -2.95
CA GLY A 44 4.88 -7.62 -3.52
C GLY A 44 4.78 -6.11 -3.24
N ILE A 45 4.24 -5.74 -2.08
CA ILE A 45 4.07 -4.35 -1.66
C ILE A 45 4.90 -4.06 -0.40
N THR A 46 5.14 -2.78 -0.13
CA THR A 46 5.71 -2.33 1.14
C THR A 46 4.61 -2.14 2.20
N PRO A 47 4.96 -2.13 3.51
CA PRO A 47 4.01 -1.75 4.56
C PRO A 47 3.41 -0.36 4.37
N GLU A 48 4.19 0.60 3.86
CA GLU A 48 3.69 1.94 3.53
C GLU A 48 2.52 1.85 2.54
N GLN A 49 2.71 1.11 1.44
CA GLN A 49 1.65 0.87 0.46
C GLN A 49 0.47 0.07 1.00
N PHE A 50 0.68 -0.76 2.03
CA PHE A 50 -0.41 -1.49 2.69
C PHE A 50 -1.36 -0.55 3.44
N PHE A 51 -0.83 0.49 4.07
CA PHE A 51 -1.62 1.48 4.83
C PHE A 51 -2.08 2.68 4.00
N ASP A 52 -1.66 2.78 2.74
CA ASP A 52 -1.99 3.86 1.83
C ASP A 52 -3.39 3.67 1.22
N GLU A 53 -4.44 3.89 2.03
CA GLU A 53 -5.84 3.75 1.63
C GLU A 53 -6.29 4.76 0.55
N GLY A 54 -5.54 5.87 0.37
CA GLY A 54 -5.87 6.96 -0.55
C GLY A 54 -5.27 6.84 -1.95
N ASN A 55 -4.46 5.80 -2.21
CA ASN A 55 -3.66 5.72 -3.42
C ASN A 55 -4.33 4.86 -4.49
N SER A 56 -5.11 5.52 -5.34
CA SER A 56 -5.81 4.90 -6.48
C SER A 56 -4.87 4.39 -7.57
N CYS A 57 -3.63 4.89 -7.64
CA CYS A 57 -2.68 4.62 -8.72
C CYS A 57 -1.25 4.37 -8.19
N PRO A 58 -1.03 3.31 -7.37
CA PRO A 58 0.20 3.15 -6.60
C PRO A 58 1.46 3.02 -7.45
N VAL A 59 1.36 2.43 -8.65
CA VAL A 59 2.50 2.29 -9.57
C VAL A 59 2.91 3.62 -10.19
N GLN A 60 1.94 4.43 -10.62
CA GLN A 60 2.21 5.71 -11.28
C GLN A 60 2.69 6.76 -10.26
N LEU A 61 2.09 6.75 -9.06
CA LEU A 61 2.47 7.67 -7.99
C LEU A 61 3.87 7.34 -7.44
N ALA A 62 4.23 6.06 -7.32
CA ALA A 62 5.53 5.64 -6.79
C ALA A 62 6.71 6.24 -7.59
N ALA A 63 6.67 6.15 -8.92
CA ALA A 63 7.74 6.69 -9.75
C ALA A 63 7.89 8.21 -9.58
N VAL A 64 6.78 8.94 -9.56
CA VAL A 64 6.76 10.40 -9.37
C VAL A 64 7.27 10.78 -7.98
N VAL A 65 6.85 10.07 -6.94
CA VAL A 65 7.30 10.29 -5.56
C VAL A 65 8.81 10.03 -5.44
N ASP A 66 9.33 8.98 -6.07
CA ASP A 66 10.75 8.66 -6.05
C ASP A 66 11.62 9.71 -6.76
N ASP A 67 11.10 10.33 -7.82
CA ASP A 67 11.77 11.48 -8.44
C ASP A 67 11.68 12.73 -7.56
N MET A 68 10.53 12.99 -6.93
CA MET A 68 10.36 14.12 -6.00
C MET A 68 11.28 14.02 -4.77
N LYS A 69 11.56 12.81 -4.27
CA LYS A 69 12.50 12.58 -3.15
C LYS A 69 13.95 13.02 -3.45
N LYS A 70 14.29 13.25 -4.71
CA LYS A 70 15.65 13.66 -5.14
C LYS A 70 15.80 15.18 -5.27
N LEU A 71 14.71 15.93 -5.15
CA LEU A 71 14.70 17.39 -5.31
C LEU A 71 15.16 18.09 -4.04
N ASP A 72 15.71 19.30 -4.21
CA ASP A 72 15.91 20.22 -3.10
C ASP A 72 14.59 20.86 -2.64
N ASP A 73 14.63 21.47 -1.45
CA ASP A 73 13.46 22.05 -0.79
C ASP A 73 12.78 23.12 -1.66
N ASP A 74 13.58 23.95 -2.36
CA ASP A 74 13.06 25.02 -3.22
C ASP A 74 12.32 24.44 -4.43
N SER A 75 12.91 23.48 -5.14
CA SER A 75 12.32 22.82 -6.29
C SER A 75 11.04 22.07 -5.91
N LEU A 76 11.07 21.37 -4.78
CA LEU A 76 9.90 20.67 -4.26
C LEU A 76 8.77 21.64 -3.90
N ALA A 77 9.09 22.80 -3.31
CA ALA A 77 8.10 23.84 -3.00
C ALA A 77 7.42 24.40 -4.26
N HIS A 78 8.18 24.62 -5.33
CA HIS A 78 7.64 25.07 -6.62
C HIS A 78 6.69 24.03 -7.24
N ILE A 79 7.08 22.74 -7.25
CA ILE A 79 6.21 21.66 -7.74
C ILE A 79 4.94 21.57 -6.90
N ALA A 80 5.05 21.65 -5.59
CA ALA A 80 3.89 21.62 -4.69
C ALA A 80 2.94 22.79 -4.97
N ALA A 81 3.45 23.99 -5.30
CA ALA A 81 2.62 25.13 -5.69
C ALA A 81 1.87 24.89 -7.00
N ILE A 82 2.51 24.24 -7.99
CA ILE A 82 1.87 23.87 -9.27
C ILE A 82 0.74 22.87 -9.01
N VAL A 83 1.00 21.80 -8.26
CA VAL A 83 -0.01 20.77 -7.94
C VAL A 83 -1.22 21.39 -7.23
N ARG A 84 -0.99 22.22 -6.20
CA ARG A 84 -2.08 22.92 -5.49
C ARG A 84 -2.92 23.78 -6.43
N LYS A 85 -2.29 24.50 -7.37
CA LYS A 85 -2.99 25.33 -8.36
C LYS A 85 -3.83 24.51 -9.34
N ILE A 86 -3.41 23.29 -9.68
CA ILE A 86 -4.18 22.38 -10.52
C ILE A 86 -5.41 21.87 -9.74
N ILE A 87 -5.21 21.46 -8.48
CA ILE A 87 -6.31 20.99 -7.62
C ILE A 87 -7.35 22.09 -7.41
N SER A 88 -6.94 23.34 -7.14
CA SER A 88 -7.87 24.45 -6.89
C SER A 88 -8.65 24.95 -8.12
N LYS A 89 -8.32 24.45 -9.30
CA LYS A 89 -9.02 24.80 -10.56
C LYS A 89 -10.10 23.79 -10.95
N ASN A 90 -10.16 22.65 -10.27
CA ASN A 90 -11.23 21.67 -10.34
C ASN A 90 -12.17 21.82 -9.15
#